data_AF-A0A246JVI0-F1
#
_entry.id   AF-A0A246JVI0-F1
#
_cell.length_a   1.000
_cell.length_b   1.000
_cell.length_c   1.000
_cell.angle_alpha   90.00
_cell.angle_beta   90.00
_cell.angle_gamma   90.00
#
_symmetry.space_group_name_H-M   'P 1'
#
loop_
_entity.id
_entity.type
_entity.pdbx_description
1 polymer ?
#
loop_
_entity_poly.entity_id
_entity_poly.type
_entity_poly.pdbx_seq_one_letter_code
_entity_poly.pdbx_strand_id
1 'polypeptide(L)' 'MMESFGALVGWTHHDAGDRIMLRLESVQSSEAAKKHDPDLFRFTMTKQQAAILGNYLVRLSGQSPVVPKKRGWLRRHFG' A
#
# COMPACT_ATOMS: atom_id res chain seq x y z
N MET A 1 -0.56 -23.24 -13.89
CA MET A 1 0.34 -22.37 -13.10
C MET A 1 -0.15 -22.49 -11.66
N MET A 2 0.63 -23.06 -10.74
CA MET A 2 0.27 -23.07 -9.32
C MET A 2 0.43 -21.64 -8.80
N GLU A 3 -0.66 -21.03 -8.36
CA GLU A 3 -0.61 -19.76 -7.63
C GLU A 3 0.08 -20.04 -6.28
N SER A 4 1.25 -19.46 -6.07
CA SER A 4 1.95 -19.52 -4.78
C SER A 4 1.41 -18.40 -3.90
N PHE A 5 0.81 -18.76 -2.77
CA PHE A 5 0.26 -17.82 -1.80
C PHE A 5 1.26 -17.61 -0.66
N GLY A 6 1.46 -16.36 -0.24
CA GLY A 6 2.31 -16.01 0.89
C GLY A 6 1.73 -14.85 1.69
N ALA A 7 2.21 -14.68 2.92
CA ALA A 7 1.76 -13.60 3.80
C ALA A 7 2.50 -12.30 3.46
N LEU A 8 1.76 -11.22 3.22
CA LEU A 8 2.33 -9.88 3.07
C LEU A 8 2.90 -9.42 4.41
N VAL A 9 4.22 -9.22 4.47
CA VAL A 9 4.94 -8.84 5.70
C VAL A 9 5.55 -7.44 5.62
N GLY A 10 5.69 -6.90 4.42
CA GLY A 10 6.30 -5.59 4.22
C GLY A 10 5.89 -4.95 2.90
N TRP A 11 5.86 -3.63 2.88
CA TRP A 11 5.73 -2.86 1.64
C TRP A 11 6.44 -1.52 1.78
N THR A 12 7.06 -1.07 0.70
CA THR A 12 7.65 0.26 0.59
C THR A 12 7.37 0.84 -0.79
N HIS A 13 7.57 2.14 -0.96
CA HIS A 13 7.47 2.77 -2.26
C HIS A 13 8.65 3.68 -2.51
N HIS A 14 8.94 3.89 -3.79
CA HIS A 14 9.85 4.91 -4.27
C HIS A 14 9.10 5.81 -5.26
N ASP A 15 9.09 7.12 -5.01
CA ASP A 15 8.55 8.11 -5.96
C ASP A 15 9.56 8.29 -7.11
N ALA A 16 9.09 8.13 -8.34
CA ALA A 16 9.87 8.27 -9.56
C ALA A 16 9.23 9.30 -10.50
N GLY A 17 8.75 10.43 -9.94
CA GLY A 17 8.20 11.55 -10.70
C GLY A 17 6.72 11.35 -11.02
N ASP A 18 6.41 10.92 -12.24
CA ASP A 18 5.04 10.59 -12.68
C ASP A 18 4.64 9.15 -12.32
N ARG A 19 5.62 8.37 -11.85
CA ARG A 19 5.49 6.96 -11.50
C ARG A 19 5.84 6.69 -10.04
N ILE A 20 5.35 5.54 -9.58
CA ILE A 20 5.65 4.96 -8.28
C ILE A 20 6.18 3.55 -8.52
N MET A 21 7.29 3.20 -7.87
CA MET A 21 7.72 1.82 -7.72
C MET A 21 7.25 1.32 -6.35
N LEU A 22 6.34 0.35 -6.35
CA LEU A 22 5.86 -0.34 -5.16
C LEU A 22 6.66 -1.63 -4.98
N ARG A 23 7.29 -1.79 -3.82
CA ARG A 23 7.92 -3.03 -3.37
C ARG A 23 7.00 -3.70 -2.37
N LEU A 24 6.69 -4.98 -2.60
CA LEU A 24 5.97 -5.85 -1.66
C LEU A 24 6.88 -6.99 -1.23
N GLU A 25 6.76 -7.40 0.02
CA GLU A 25 7.52 -8.48 0.63
C GLU A 25 6.56 -9.56 1.14
N SER A 26 6.80 -10.79 0.72
CA SER A 26 5.97 -11.95 1.06
C SER A 26 6.81 -13.06 1.66
N VAL A 27 6.23 -13.83 2.58
CA VAL A 27 6.85 -15.04 3.12
C VAL A 27 5.89 -16.21 3.01
N GLN A 28 6.42 -17.38 2.63
CA GLN A 28 5.61 -18.59 2.42
C GLN A 28 5.37 -19.38 3.71
N SER A 29 6.09 -19.07 4.80
CA SER A 29 5.89 -19.68 6.12
C SER A 29 6.44 -18.80 7.24
N SER A 30 5.99 -19.05 8.47
CA SER A 30 6.55 -18.42 9.67
C SER A 30 8.04 -18.71 9.86
N GLU A 31 8.51 -19.88 9.44
CA GLU A 31 9.94 -20.24 9.47
C GLU A 31 10.75 -19.47 8.43
N ALA A 32 10.20 -19.23 7.24
CA ALA A 32 10.82 -18.34 6.25
C ALA A 32 10.89 -16.90 6.76
N ALA A 33 9.87 -16.43 7.48
CA ALA A 33 9.86 -15.11 8.10
C ALA A 33 11.00 -14.93 9.11
N LYS A 34 11.28 -15.94 9.94
CA LYS A 34 12.40 -15.93 10.92
C LYS A 34 13.77 -15.87 10.27
N LYS A 35 13.91 -16.41 9.06
CA LYS A 35 15.16 -16.39 8.28
C LYS A 35 15.40 -15.05 7.57
N HIS A 36 14.46 -14.10 7.67
CA HIS A 36 14.55 -12.78 7.03
C HIS A 36 14.81 -12.84 5.51
N ASP A 37 14.26 -13.86 4.84
CA ASP A 37 14.40 -14.04 3.39
C ASP A 37 13.02 -13.99 2.70
N PRO A 38 12.43 -12.79 2.54
CA PRO A 38 11.13 -12.65 1.89
C PRO A 38 11.24 -12.63 0.36
N ASP A 39 10.24 -13.20 -0.29
CA ASP A 39 9.99 -13.02 -1.72
C ASP A 39 9.68 -11.54 -2.00
N LEU A 40 10.39 -10.94 -2.96
CA LEU A 40 10.26 -9.52 -3.31
C LEU A 40 9.55 -9.32 -4.65
N PHE A 41 8.45 -8.57 -4.62
CA PHE A 41 7.71 -8.18 -5.81
C PHE A 41 7.83 -6.67 -6.04
N ARG A 42 8.15 -6.27 -7.26
CA ARG A 42 8.29 -4.85 -7.63
C ARG A 42 7.36 -4.51 -8.78
N PHE A 43 6.52 -3.50 -8.56
CA PHE A 43 5.57 -3.02 -9.55
C PHE A 43 5.83 -1.54 -9.82
N THR A 44 5.99 -1.18 -11.09
CA THR A 44 6.00 0.22 -11.51
C THR A 44 4.64 0.59 -12.04
N MET A 45 4.11 1.72 -11.58
CA MET A 45 2.78 2.19 -11.96
C MET A 45 2.72 3.71 -11.97
N THR A 46 1.75 4.28 -12.68
CA THR A 46 1.49 5.72 -12.59
C THR A 46 0.90 6.09 -11.23
N LYS A 47 0.96 7.38 -10.86
CA LYS A 47 0.29 7.87 -9.64
C LYS A 47 -1.22 7.59 -9.64
N GLN A 48 -1.87 7.63 -10.80
CA GLN A 48 -3.29 7.30 -10.93
C GLN A 48 -3.56 5.81 -10.69
N GLN A 49 -2.74 4.91 -11.25
CA GLN A 49 -2.87 3.47 -11.00
C GLN A 49 -2.68 3.13 -9.52
N ALA A 50 -1.70 3.76 -8.86
CA ALA A 50 -1.50 3.60 -7.42
C ALA A 50 -2.72 4.05 -6.60
N ALA A 51 -3.34 5.18 -6.97
CA ALA A 51 -4.55 5.65 -6.29
C ALA A 51 -5.73 4.68 -6.45
N ILE A 52 -5.91 4.11 -7.65
CA ILE A 52 -6.95 3.10 -7.91
C ILE A 52 -6.68 1.83 -7.09
N LEU A 53 -5.44 1.34 -7.08
CA LEU A 53 -5.04 0.16 -6.30
C LEU A 53 -5.27 0.39 -4.80
N GLY A 54 -4.83 1.53 -4.25
CA GLY A 54 -5.04 1.87 -2.85
C GLY A 54 -6.53 1.92 -2.48
N ASN A 55 -7.34 2.57 -3.30
CA ASN A 55 -8.80 2.63 -3.09
C ASN A 55 -9.45 1.24 -3.16
N TYR A 56 -9.01 0.38 -4.07
CA TYR A 56 -9.48 -1.00 -4.15
C TYR A 56 -9.18 -1.77 -2.86
N LEU A 57 -7.94 -1.69 -2.36
CA LEU A 57 -7.53 -2.37 -1.11
C LEU A 57 -8.30 -1.86 0.10
N VAL A 58 -8.51 -0.54 0.23
CA VAL A 58 -9.32 0.04 1.31
C VAL A 58 -10.75 -0.49 1.26
N ARG A 59 -11.40 -0.44 0.10
CA ARG A 59 -12.77 -0.94 -0.06
C ARG A 59 -12.88 -2.42 0.27
N LEU A 60 -11.90 -3.23 -0.15
CA LEU A 60 -11.87 -4.66 0.13
C LEU A 60 -11.72 -4.94 1.63
N SER A 61 -10.99 -4.10 2.37
CA SER A 61 -10.82 -4.23 3.83
C SER A 61 -12.07 -3.90 4.66
N GLY A 62 -13.17 -3.44 4.02
CA GLY A 62 -14.35 -2.94 4.72
C GLY A 62 -14.15 -1.57 5.40
N GLN A 63 -12.96 -0.98 5.28
CA GLN A 63 -12.67 0.36 5.79
C GLN A 63 -13.19 1.44 4.81
N SER A 64 -13.61 2.56 5.37
CA SER A 64 -13.90 3.75 4.56
C SER A 64 -12.59 4.48 4.22
N PRO A 65 -12.43 5.06 3.02
CA PRO A 65 -11.29 5.90 2.71
C PRO A 65 -11.14 6.99 3.77
N VAL A 66 -9.95 7.10 4.37
CA VAL A 66 -9.62 8.19 5.28
C VAL A 66 -9.50 9.45 4.43
N VAL A 67 -10.63 10.13 4.21
CA VAL A 67 -10.63 11.48 3.64
C VAL A 67 -10.00 12.37 4.71
N PRO A 68 -8.87 13.05 4.45
CA PRO A 68 -8.32 14.00 5.40
C PRO A 68 -9.40 15.02 5.71
N LYS A 69 -9.94 15.01 6.94
CA LYS A 69 -10.86 16.05 7.38
C LYS A 69 -10.08 17.36 7.26
N LYS A 70 -10.52 18.28 6.39
CA LYS A 70 -10.03 19.66 6.34
C LYS A 70 -10.37 20.34 7.67
N ARG A 71 -9.64 20.00 8.73
CA ARG A 71 -9.76 20.57 10.06
C ARG A 71 -9.10 21.96 10.00
N GLY A 72 -9.93 23.01 9.95
CA GLY A 72 -9.68 24.17 10.80
C GLY A 72 -9.47 25.55 10.17
N TRP A 73 -9.50 25.75 8.85
CA TRP A 73 -9.34 27.13 8.35
C TRP A 73 -10.57 28.02 8.66
N LEU A 74 -11.78 27.48 8.49
CA LEU A 74 -13.04 28.19 8.75
C LEU A 74 -13.35 28.42 10.23
N ARG A 75 -12.60 27.81 11.16
CA ARG A 75 -12.79 27.99 12.61
C ARG A 75 -12.01 29.19 13.17
N ARG A 76 -11.21 29.88 12.33
CA ARG A 76 -10.36 31.01 12.73
C ARG A 76 -10.99 32.40 12.50
N HIS A 77 -12.14 32.45 11.82
CA HIS A 77 -12.85 33.70 11.51
C HIS A 77 -14.24 33.81 12.13
N PHE A 78 -14.73 32.76 12.80
CA PHE A 78 -16.03 32.73 13.48
C PHE A 78 -15.94 32.18 14.92
N GLY A 79 -14.77 32.32 15.55
CA GLY A 79 -14.52 31.97 16.96
C GLY A 79 -13.55 32.95 17.57
#